data_AF-A0A8T5LU47-F1
#
_entry.id   AF-A0A8T5LU47-F1
#
_cell.length_a   1.000
_cell.length_b   1.000
_cell.length_c   1.000
_cell.angle_alpha   90.00
_cell.angle_beta   90.00
_cell.angle_gamma   90.00
#
_symmetry.space_group_name_H-M   'P 1'
#
loop_
_entity.id
_entity.type
_entity.pdbx_description
1 polymer ?
#
loop_
_entity_poly.entity_id
_entity_poly.type
_entity_poly.pdbx_seq_one_letter_code
_entity_poly.pdbx_strand_id
1 'polypeptide(L)'
;MTCNRCGTCCKLFMINLNEEEYRSKRYKTQFTEFVDDFEEAELVGANILAQNEDKSCIYLKEGKCLIHDKRPQSCRNFFCDSKEERFQEMISMIKQKLHK
;
A
#
# COMPACT_ATOMS: atom_id res chain seq x y z
N MET A 1 -14.11 -11.33 3.58
CA MET A 1 -14.32 -9.88 3.41
C MET A 1 -13.67 -9.45 2.11
N THR A 2 -14.35 -8.62 1.32
CA THR A 2 -14.01 -8.44 -0.11
C THR A 2 -13.60 -7.00 -0.38
N CYS A 3 -12.39 -6.81 -0.92
CA CYS A 3 -11.97 -5.52 -1.44
C CYS A 3 -12.71 -5.21 -2.75
N ASN A 4 -13.45 -4.10 -2.78
CA ASN A 4 -14.22 -3.66 -3.96
C ASN A 4 -13.39 -2.89 -5.00
N ARG A 5 -12.04 -2.93 -4.90
CA ARG A 5 -11.11 -2.24 -5.81
C ARG A 5 -11.37 -0.73 -5.97
N CYS A 6 -11.98 -0.07 -4.99
CA CYS A 6 -12.33 1.36 -5.04
C CYS A 6 -11.12 2.31 -5.03
N GLY A 7 -9.92 1.80 -4.73
CA GLY A 7 -8.68 2.57 -4.76
C GLY A 7 -8.51 3.57 -3.62
N THR A 8 -9.47 3.71 -2.69
CA THR A 8 -9.39 4.69 -1.60
C THR A 8 -8.20 4.45 -0.68
N CYS A 9 -7.90 3.19 -0.35
CA CYS A 9 -6.69 2.84 0.43
C CYS A 9 -5.39 3.26 -0.28
N CYS A 10 -5.34 3.10 -1.61
CA CYS A 10 -4.21 3.54 -2.42
C CYS A 10 -4.02 5.06 -2.43
N LYS A 11 -5.02 5.85 -2.05
CA LYS A 11 -4.94 7.32 -1.94
C LYS A 11 -4.62 7.80 -0.51
N LEU A 12 -4.48 6.90 0.44
CA LEU A 12 -4.41 7.23 1.87
C LEU A 12 -3.18 6.68 2.55
N PHE A 13 -2.74 5.48 2.17
CA PHE A 13 -1.73 4.74 2.93
C PHE A 13 -0.45 4.54 2.14
N MET A 14 0.68 4.68 2.85
CA MET A 14 1.97 4.18 2.40
C MET A 14 2.04 2.68 2.65
N ILE A 15 2.59 1.94 1.69
CA ILE A 15 2.55 0.48 1.68
C ILE A 15 3.97 -0.05 1.79
N ASN A 16 4.28 -0.62 2.95
CA ASN A 16 5.55 -1.31 3.18
C ASN A 16 5.49 -2.70 2.54
N LEU A 17 6.57 -3.05 1.85
CA LEU A 17 6.87 -4.41 1.40
C LEU A 17 7.53 -5.18 2.54
N ASN A 18 7.22 -6.47 2.66
CA ASN A 18 8.03 -7.36 3.48
C ASN A 18 9.36 -7.69 2.77
N GLU A 19 10.26 -8.37 3.47
CA GLU A 19 11.59 -8.68 2.94
C GLU A 19 11.55 -9.46 1.62
N GLU A 20 10.74 -10.51 1.53
CA GLU A 20 10.60 -11.32 0.32
C GLU A 20 10.11 -10.47 -0.86
N GLU A 21 9.09 -9.63 -0.63
CA GLU A 21 8.49 -8.76 -1.63
C GLU A 21 9.47 -7.68 -2.11
N TYR A 22 10.23 -7.09 -1.19
CA TYR A 22 11.26 -6.09 -1.49
C TYR A 22 12.42 -6.70 -2.30
N ARG A 23 12.97 -7.83 -1.83
CA ARG A 23 14.07 -8.54 -2.52
C ARG A 23 13.67 -9.08 -3.89
N SER A 24 12.39 -9.37 -4.12
CA SER A 24 11.91 -9.83 -5.43
C SER A 24 12.05 -8.78 -6.54
N LYS A 25 12.19 -7.49 -6.20
CA LYS A 25 12.26 -6.35 -7.14
C LYS A 25 11.08 -6.25 -8.11
N ARG A 26 9.98 -6.99 -7.85
CA ARG A 26 8.77 -6.99 -8.71
C ARG A 26 7.90 -5.74 -8.53
N TYR A 27 8.18 -4.95 -7.50
CA TYR A 27 7.47 -3.72 -7.19
C TYR A 27 8.38 -2.50 -7.33
N LYS A 28 7.80 -1.38 -7.77
CA LYS A 28 8.47 -0.09 -7.79
C LYS A 28 8.40 0.52 -6.39
N THR A 29 9.57 0.79 -5.82
CA THR A 29 9.74 1.42 -4.51
C THR A 29 9.95 2.92 -4.61
N GLN A 30 9.76 3.62 -3.49
CA GLN A 30 9.86 5.07 -3.40
C GLN A 30 11.24 5.60 -3.81
N PHE A 31 12.29 4.83 -3.53
CA PHE A 31 13.65 5.12 -3.94
C PHE A 31 14.02 4.29 -5.15
N THR A 32 14.77 4.89 -6.07
CA THR A 32 15.28 4.24 -7.29
C THR A 32 16.48 3.36 -7.01
N GLU A 33 17.28 3.73 -6.01
CA GLU A 33 18.43 2.96 -5.58
C GLU A 33 17.99 1.86 -4.62
N PHE A 34 18.48 0.65 -4.87
CA PHE A 34 18.17 -0.51 -4.04
C PHE A 34 19.13 -0.55 -2.86
N VAL A 35 18.58 -0.60 -1.65
CA VAL A 35 19.33 -0.86 -0.41
C VAL A 35 19.37 -2.37 -0.19
N ASP A 36 20.56 -2.96 -0.14
CA ASP A 36 20.74 -4.43 -0.07
C ASP A 36 20.35 -5.03 1.29
N ASP A 37 20.62 -4.29 2.37
CA ASP A 37 20.20 -4.64 3.71
C ASP A 37 18.73 -4.28 3.93
N PHE A 38 17.91 -5.26 4.34
CA PHE A 38 16.47 -5.04 4.47
C PHE A 38 16.12 -4.24 5.73
N GLU A 39 16.86 -4.40 6.82
CA GLU A 39 16.61 -3.63 8.04
C GLU A 39 16.89 -2.14 7.82
N GLU A 40 17.98 -1.83 7.11
CA GLU A 40 18.28 -0.48 6.66
C GLU A 40 17.20 0.03 5.69
N ALA A 41 16.80 -0.79 4.71
CA ALA A 41 15.74 -0.43 3.77
C ALA A 41 14.41 -0.10 4.47
N GLU A 42 14.04 -0.85 5.50
CA GLU A 42 12.84 -0.59 6.30
C GLU A 42 12.99 0.68 7.15
N LEU A 43 14.15 0.88 7.78
CA LEU A 43 14.44 2.04 8.62
C LEU A 43 14.35 3.36 7.84
N VAL A 44 14.88 3.39 6.61
CA VAL A 44 14.88 4.60 5.76
C VAL A 44 13.66 4.70 4.84
N GLY A 45 12.76 3.71 4.86
CA GLY A 45 11.56 3.66 4.03
C GLY A 45 11.81 3.30 2.56
N ALA A 46 12.97 2.72 2.22
CA ALA A 46 13.26 2.19 0.90
C ALA A 46 12.34 1.02 0.50
N ASN A 47 11.79 0.30 1.48
CA ASN A 47 10.82 -0.77 1.24
C ASN A 47 9.37 -0.29 1.00
N ILE A 48 9.13 1.02 0.93
CA ILE A 48 7.80 1.58 0.67
C ILE A 48 7.54 1.59 -0.84
N LEU A 49 6.33 1.17 -1.26
CA LEU A 49 5.89 1.32 -2.65
C LEU A 49 5.98 2.77 -3.11
N ALA A 50 6.42 2.99 -4.36
CA ALA A 50 6.45 4.31 -4.94
C ALA A 50 5.06 4.98 -4.92
N GLN A 51 5.10 6.31 -4.91
CA GLN A 51 3.93 7.16 -4.98
C GLN A 51 3.95 8.00 -6.26
N ASN A 52 2.77 8.35 -6.76
CA ASN A 52 2.57 9.40 -7.74
C ASN A 52 2.86 10.78 -7.11
N GLU A 53 2.91 11.82 -7.95
CA GLU A 53 3.08 13.21 -7.49
C GLU A 53 2.02 13.63 -6.47
N ASP A 54 0.78 13.14 -6.63
CA ASP A 54 -0.36 13.38 -5.72
C ASP A 54 -0.32 12.53 -4.43
N LYS A 55 0.80 11.83 -4.17
CA LYS A 55 1.02 10.92 -3.04
C LYS A 55 0.15 9.66 -3.03
N SER A 56 -0.65 9.41 -4.07
CA SER A 56 -1.30 8.11 -4.23
C SER A 56 -0.29 7.03 -4.58
N CYS A 57 -0.59 5.77 -4.26
CA CYS A 57 0.22 4.62 -4.66
C CYS A 57 0.43 4.60 -6.18
N ILE A 58 1.66 4.35 -6.63
CA ILE A 58 2.05 4.31 -8.05
C ILE A 58 1.18 3.36 -8.90
N TYR A 59 0.59 2.34 -8.27
CA TYR A 59 -0.27 1.35 -8.94
C TYR A 59 -1.74 1.73 -8.98
N LEU A 60 -2.12 2.92 -8.51
CA LEU A 60 -3.46 3.47 -8.66
C LEU A 60 -3.59 4.09 -10.06
N LYS A 61 -4.48 3.53 -10.88
CA LYS A 61 -4.83 4.09 -12.19
C LYS A 61 -6.35 4.09 -12.37
N GLU A 62 -6.90 5.21 -12.79
CA GLU A 62 -8.36 5.37 -13.04
C GLU A 62 -9.21 4.89 -11.84
N GLY A 63 -8.75 5.19 -10.63
CA GLY A 63 -9.44 4.82 -9.39
C GLY A 63 -9.33 3.34 -8.98
N LYS A 64 -8.55 2.52 -9.70
CA LYS A 64 -8.40 1.09 -9.43
C LYS A 64 -6.94 0.69 -9.23
N CYS A 65 -6.72 -0.33 -8.41
CA CYS A 65 -5.40 -0.92 -8.21
C CYS A 65 -5.03 -1.84 -9.38
N LEU A 66 -3.99 -1.50 -10.14
CA LEU A 66 -3.53 -2.27 -11.30
C LEU A 66 -2.95 -3.64 -10.92
N ILE A 67 -2.40 -3.76 -9.73
CA ILE A 67 -1.79 -5.00 -9.23
C ILE A 67 -2.67 -5.71 -8.21
N HIS A 68 -4.00 -5.50 -8.24
CA HIS A 68 -4.90 -5.99 -7.19
C HIS A 68 -4.69 -7.48 -6.84
N ASP A 69 -4.49 -8.34 -7.83
CA ASP A 69 -4.34 -9.79 -7.63
C ASP A 69 -2.93 -10.19 -7.16
N LYS A 70 -1.95 -9.31 -7.39
CA LYS A 70 -0.55 -9.44 -6.97
C LYS A 70 -0.15 -8.42 -5.90
N ARG A 71 -1.12 -7.84 -5.19
CA ARG A 71 -0.88 -6.74 -4.24
C ARG A 71 0.01 -7.22 -3.07
N PRO A 72 0.82 -6.33 -2.45
CA PRO A 72 1.65 -6.70 -1.31
C PRO A 72 0.85 -7.28 -0.15
N GLN A 73 1.53 -8.01 0.74
CA GLN A 73 0.87 -8.66 1.87
C GLN A 73 0.17 -7.65 2.80
N SER A 74 0.75 -6.48 3.03
CA SER A 74 0.13 -5.38 3.78
C SER A 74 -1.22 -4.96 3.17
N CYS A 75 -1.29 -4.83 1.84
CA CYS A 75 -2.54 -4.58 1.10
C CYS A 75 -3.53 -5.76 1.13
N ARG A 76 -3.06 -7.01 1.30
CA ARG A 76 -3.94 -8.19 1.44
C ARG A 76 -4.54 -8.29 2.83
N ASN A 77 -3.77 -7.92 3.86
CA ASN A 77 -4.19 -8.02 5.25
C ASN A 77 -5.30 -7.01 5.60
N PHE A 78 -5.27 -5.84 4.96
CA PHE A 78 -6.27 -4.81 5.19
C PHE A 78 -7.58 -5.06 4.42
N PHE A 79 -8.71 -4.94 5.12
CA PHE A 79 -10.05 -4.99 4.53
C PHE A 79 -10.90 -3.81 5.06
N CYS A 80 -11.59 -3.10 4.16
CA CYS A 80 -12.36 -1.90 4.50
C CYS A 80 -13.58 -2.16 5.40
N ASP A 81 -13.99 -3.41 5.52
CA ASP A 81 -15.07 -3.95 6.35
C ASP A 81 -14.56 -4.75 7.55
N SER A 82 -13.24 -4.77 7.78
CA SER A 82 -12.65 -5.53 8.89
C SER A 82 -13.22 -5.11 10.24
N LYS A 83 -13.45 -6.10 11.11
CA LYS A 83 -13.85 -5.89 12.51
C LYS A 83 -12.66 -5.93 13.47
N GLU A 84 -11.46 -6.18 12.96
CA GLU A 84 -10.26 -6.19 13.80
C GLU A 84 -9.95 -4.78 14.30
N GLU A 85 -9.67 -4.66 15.60
CA GLU A 85 -9.44 -3.37 16.27
C GLU A 85 -8.30 -2.57 15.61
N ARG A 86 -7.20 -3.26 15.28
CA ARG A 86 -6.01 -2.66 14.63
C ARG A 86 -6.29 -1.96 13.29
N PHE A 87 -7.43 -2.21 12.65
CA PHE A 87 -7.79 -1.59 11.37
C PHE A 87 -8.89 -0.53 11.48
N GLN A 88 -9.49 -0.31 12.66
CA GLN A 88 -10.66 0.56 12.78
C GLN A 88 -10.35 2.03 12.44
N GLU A 89 -9.17 2.53 12.81
CA GLU A 89 -8.74 3.89 12.44
C GLU A 89 -8.61 4.04 10.93
N MET A 90 -7.94 3.09 10.27
CA MET A 90 -7.78 3.07 8.82
C MET A 90 -9.14 3.03 8.10
N ILE A 91 -10.09 2.24 8.62
CA ILE A 91 -11.46 2.15 8.09
C ILE A 91 -12.20 3.48 8.25
N SER A 92 -12.05 4.14 9.40
CA SER A 92 -12.64 5.46 9.65
C SER A 92 -12.13 6.50 8.65
N MET A 93 -10.81 6.53 8.39
CA MET A 93 -10.19 7.43 7.40
C MET A 93 -10.76 7.19 5.98
N ILE A 94 -10.92 5.92 5.58
CA ILE A 94 -11.51 5.58 4.27
C ILE A 94 -12.95 6.07 4.18
N LYS A 95 -13.77 5.84 5.21
CA LYS A 95 -15.18 6.28 5.22
C LYS A 95 -15.27 7.80 5.10
N GLN A 96 -14.46 8.56 5.85
CA GLN A 96 -14.44 10.02 5.77
C GLN A 96 -14.06 10.53 4.37
N LYS A 97 -13.17 9.83 3.65
CA LYS A 97 -12.76 10.21 2.29
C LYS A 97 -13.76 9.80 1.20
N LEU A 98 -14.67 8.86 1.49
CA LEU A 98 -15.77 8.48 0.57
C LEU A 98 -16.98 9.42 0.65
N HIS A 99 -17.12 10.19 1.74
CA HIS A 99 -18.22 11.14 1.96
C HIS A 99 -17.83 12.60 1.70
N LYS A 100 -16.69 12.82 1.03
CA LYS A 100 -16.27 14.12 0.47
C LYS A 100 -16.36 14.06 -1.04
#